data_AF-M1FY80-F1
#
_entry.id   AF-M1FY80-F1
#
_cell.length_a   1.000
_cell.length_b   1.000
_cell.length_c   1.000
_cell.angle_alpha   90.00
_cell.angle_beta   90.00
_cell.angle_gamma   90.00
#
_symmetry.space_group_name_H-M   'P 1'
#
loop_
_entity.id
_entity.type
_entity.pdbx_description
1 polymer ?
#
loop_
_entity_poly.entity_id
_entity_poly.type
_entity_poly.pdbx_seq_one_letter_code
_entity_poly.pdbx_strand_id
1 'polypeptide(L)'
;MWITFFYYLIKPFPFSIRLLLETSLSKVYGKCVVVEAMPLKYPFLNSAIYSQYIANSQFNDLELLQHSSSTHFIGQLLGITVWIAGWLLKTWASVSEFSVGSVSSFKDSYLFDFKDKNGVKSVSVTLYSSS
;
A
#
# COMPACT_ATOMS: atom_id res chain seq x y z
N MET A 1 20.41 -12.39 15.54
CA MET A 1 19.67 -11.11 15.55
C MET A 1 18.28 -11.41 15.04
N TRP A 2 17.25 -10.95 15.75
CA TRP A 2 15.86 -11.16 15.37
C TRP A 2 15.36 -9.94 14.60
N ILE A 3 14.74 -10.18 13.44
CA ILE A 3 14.08 -9.15 12.65
C ILE A 3 12.64 -9.60 12.41
N THR A 4 11.68 -8.78 12.81
CA THR A 4 10.27 -8.97 12.49
C THR A 4 9.99 -8.40 11.10
N PHE A 5 9.43 -9.22 10.22
CA PHE A 5 9.05 -8.84 8.86
C PHE A 5 7.53 -8.90 8.73
N PHE A 6 6.92 -7.73 8.55
CA PHE A 6 5.48 -7.64 8.31
C PHE A 6 5.17 -7.86 6.83
N TYR A 7 4.24 -8.76 6.53
CA TYR A 7 3.90 -9.08 5.14
C TYR A 7 2.39 -9.06 4.88
N TYR A 8 2.07 -8.82 3.61
CA TYR A 8 0.71 -8.84 3.08
C TYR A 8 0.54 -10.05 2.15
N LEU A 9 -0.02 -11.14 2.67
CA LEU A 9 -0.50 -12.27 1.88
C LEU A 9 -1.72 -12.89 2.55
N ILE A 10 -2.71 -13.26 1.75
CA ILE A 10 -3.80 -14.19 2.15
C ILE A 10 -3.22 -15.60 2.46
N LYS A 11 -1.98 -15.86 2.02
CA LYS A 11 -1.26 -17.15 2.14
C LYS A 11 -0.10 -17.06 3.14
N PRO A 12 0.33 -18.19 3.74
CA PRO A 12 1.47 -18.23 4.64
C PRO A 12 2.76 -17.71 3.98
N PHE A 13 3.63 -17.08 4.78
CA PHE A 13 4.90 -16.54 4.31
C PHE A 13 5.77 -17.64 3.71
N PRO A 14 6.17 -17.56 2.42
CA PRO A 14 6.93 -18.64 1.79
C PRO A 14 8.30 -18.84 2.46
N PHE A 15 8.60 -20.10 2.84
CA PHE A 15 9.88 -20.46 3.46
C PHE A 15 11.09 -20.05 2.61
N SER A 16 10.99 -20.18 1.28
CA SER A 16 12.05 -19.78 0.35
C SER A 16 12.37 -18.29 0.40
N ILE A 17 11.36 -17.43 0.52
CA ILE A 17 11.55 -15.97 0.66
C ILE A 17 12.19 -15.66 2.01
N ARG A 18 11.73 -16.32 3.09
CA ARG A 18 12.32 -16.19 4.43
C ARG A 18 13.81 -16.50 4.43
N LEU A 19 14.19 -17.66 3.88
CA LEU A 19 15.59 -18.09 3.85
C LEU A 19 16.47 -17.11 3.06
N LEU A 20 15.95 -16.58 1.96
CA LEU A 20 16.66 -15.62 1.12
C LEU A 20 16.87 -14.28 1.84
N LEU A 21 15.87 -13.82 2.61
CA LEU A 21 16.00 -12.64 3.48
C LEU A 21 17.01 -12.87 4.59
N GLU A 22 16.92 -13.97 5.32
CA GLU A 22 17.86 -14.32 6.39
C GLU A 22 19.31 -14.36 5.87
N THR A 23 19.52 -15.00 4.71
CA THR A 23 20.84 -15.08 4.07
C THR A 23 21.37 -13.69 3.67
N SER A 24 20.53 -12.87 3.06
CA SER A 24 20.93 -11.55 2.56
C SER A 24 21.23 -10.59 3.70
N LEU A 25 20.35 -10.55 4.70
CA LEU A 25 20.51 -9.70 5.89
C LEU A 25 21.69 -10.18 6.74
N SER A 26 21.93 -11.49 6.85
CA SER A 26 23.10 -11.99 7.58
C SER A 26 24.42 -11.53 6.97
N LYS A 27 24.50 -11.44 5.62
CA LYS A 27 25.66 -10.88 4.93
C LYS A 27 25.83 -9.39 5.22
N VAL A 28 24.75 -8.62 5.18
CA VAL A 28 24.78 -7.16 5.42
C VAL A 28 25.19 -6.85 6.87
N TYR A 29 24.61 -7.55 7.84
CA TYR A 29 24.84 -7.28 9.25
C TYR A 29 26.04 -8.03 9.85
N GLY A 30 26.68 -8.93 9.10
CA GLY A 30 27.80 -9.75 9.57
C GLY A 30 27.45 -10.66 10.75
N LYS A 31 26.17 -10.97 10.94
CA LYS A 31 25.63 -11.76 12.06
C LYS A 31 24.52 -12.66 11.55
N CYS A 32 24.30 -13.80 12.21
CA CYS A 32 23.14 -14.64 11.91
C CYS A 32 21.83 -13.87 12.17
N VAL A 33 21.02 -13.75 11.13
CA VAL A 33 19.69 -13.13 11.15
C VAL A 33 18.63 -14.22 11.11
N VAL A 34 17.66 -14.11 12.02
CA VAL A 34 16.45 -14.92 12.01
C VAL A 34 15.29 -13.99 11.71
N VAL A 35 14.52 -14.33 10.67
CA VAL A 35 13.35 -13.55 10.25
C VAL A 35 12.09 -14.18 10.84
N GLU A 36 11.39 -13.39 11.63
CA GLU A 36 10.05 -13.72 12.09
C GLU A 36 9.04 -13.03 11.18
N ALA A 37 8.25 -13.81 10.43
CA ALA A 37 7.28 -13.26 9.51
C ALA A 37 5.91 -13.13 10.19
N MET A 38 5.38 -11.90 10.26
CA MET A 38 4.07 -11.63 10.85
C MET A 38 3.09 -11.11 9.78
N PRO A 39 1.91 -11.75 9.59
CA PRO A 39 0.91 -11.25 8.67
C PRO A 39 0.25 -9.99 9.22
N LEU A 40 0.03 -9.00 8.34
CA LEU A 40 -0.78 -7.83 8.68
C LEU A 40 -2.26 -8.18 8.69
N LYS A 41 -2.94 -7.92 9.82
CA LYS A 41 -4.38 -8.18 9.99
C LYS A 41 -5.24 -7.25 9.12
N TYR A 42 -4.83 -5.99 8.98
CA TYR A 42 -5.53 -4.96 8.21
C TYR A 42 -4.55 -4.19 7.32
N PRO A 43 -4.09 -4.80 6.21
CA PRO A 43 -3.03 -4.25 5.37
C PRO A 43 -3.43 -2.92 4.69
N PHE A 44 -4.72 -2.73 4.41
CA PHE A 44 -5.25 -1.50 3.82
C PHE A 44 -5.42 -0.35 4.82
N LEU A 45 -5.11 -0.56 6.11
CA LEU A 45 -4.92 0.53 7.08
C LEU A 45 -3.51 1.14 7.02
N ASN A 46 -2.67 0.67 6.10
CA ASN A 46 -1.36 1.26 5.83
C ASN A 46 -1.38 1.93 4.46
N SER A 47 -1.16 3.25 4.42
CA SER A 47 -1.24 4.05 3.20
C SER A 47 -0.22 3.60 2.15
N ALA A 48 0.96 3.12 2.55
CA ALA A 48 2.00 2.65 1.61
C ALA A 48 1.58 1.36 0.90
N ILE A 49 1.07 0.39 1.66
CA ILE A 49 0.57 -0.87 1.09
C ILE A 49 -0.62 -0.60 0.17
N TYR A 50 -1.53 0.27 0.60
CA TYR A 50 -2.71 0.58 -0.20
C TYR A 50 -2.34 1.34 -1.49
N SER A 51 -1.43 2.31 -1.43
CA SER A 51 -0.94 3.03 -2.62
C SER A 51 -0.33 2.08 -3.64
N GLN A 52 0.49 1.13 -3.19
CA GLN A 52 1.10 0.13 -4.07
C GLN A 52 0.06 -0.85 -4.64
N TYR A 53 -0.96 -1.23 -3.86
CA TYR A 53 -2.06 -2.06 -4.35
C TYR A 53 -2.82 -1.37 -5.50
N ILE A 54 -3.18 -0.10 -5.34
CA ILE A 54 -3.89 0.69 -6.37
C ILE A 54 -3.02 0.85 -7.63
N ALA A 55 -1.71 1.08 -7.47
CA ALA A 55 -0.79 1.15 -8.60
C ALA A 55 -0.71 -0.19 -9.37
N ASN A 56 -0.69 -1.31 -8.64
CA ASN A 56 -0.57 -2.64 -9.23
C ASN A 56 -1.87 -3.16 -9.88
N SER A 57 -3.05 -2.71 -9.43
CA SER A 57 -4.34 -3.05 -10.06
C SER A 57 -4.57 -2.33 -11.40
N GLN A 58 -3.60 -1.51 -11.84
CA GLN A 58 -3.65 -0.75 -13.09
C GLN A 58 -4.91 0.10 -13.25
N PHE A 59 -5.52 0.54 -12.15
CA PHE A 59 -6.72 1.39 -12.15
C PHE A 59 -8.01 0.72 -12.66
N ASN A 60 -7.98 -0.57 -13.05
CA ASN A 60 -9.17 -1.29 -13.48
C ASN A 60 -10.20 -1.45 -12.35
N ASP A 61 -9.74 -1.38 -11.10
CA ASP A 61 -10.57 -1.51 -9.92
C ASP A 61 -11.00 -0.16 -9.31
N LEU A 62 -10.89 0.98 -10.00
CA LEU A 62 -11.35 2.27 -9.44
C LEU A 62 -12.86 2.26 -9.11
N GLU A 63 -13.68 1.65 -9.95
CA GLU A 63 -15.11 1.41 -9.65
C GLU A 63 -15.27 0.44 -8.46
N LEU A 64 -14.40 -0.56 -8.36
CA LEU A 64 -14.34 -1.49 -7.21
C LEU A 64 -13.85 -0.80 -5.93
N LEU A 65 -13.00 0.23 -5.99
CA LEU A 65 -12.56 1.07 -4.87
C LEU A 65 -13.70 2.00 -4.40
N GLN A 66 -14.49 2.51 -5.35
CA GLN A 66 -15.73 3.25 -5.06
C GLN A 66 -16.78 2.34 -4.37
N HIS A 67 -16.85 1.06 -4.72
CA HIS A 67 -17.79 0.12 -4.11
C HIS A 67 -17.28 -0.57 -2.82
N SER A 68 -15.99 -0.87 -2.70
CA SER A 68 -15.40 -1.58 -1.55
C SER A 68 -15.16 -0.68 -0.33
N SER A 69 -15.10 0.64 -0.52
CA SER A 69 -15.09 1.63 0.56
C SER A 69 -16.38 1.64 1.40
N SER A 70 -17.44 0.96 0.95
CA SER A 70 -18.75 0.98 1.62
C SER A 70 -18.97 -0.03 2.75
N THR A 71 -18.15 -1.08 2.91
CA THR A 71 -18.50 -2.17 3.86
C THR A 71 -17.42 -2.64 4.83
N HIS A 72 -16.13 -2.52 4.51
CA HIS A 72 -15.06 -3.00 5.40
C HIS A 72 -14.20 -1.89 6.03
N PHE A 73 -14.29 -0.66 5.53
CA PHE A 73 -13.46 0.47 5.96
C PHE A 73 -14.09 1.35 7.06
N ILE A 74 -15.43 1.39 7.13
CA ILE A 74 -16.21 2.35 7.94
C ILE A 74 -16.04 2.17 9.46
N GLY A 75 -15.45 1.06 9.92
CA GLY A 75 -15.24 0.81 11.36
C GLY A 75 -13.88 1.24 11.94
N GLN A 76 -12.87 1.48 11.09
CA GLN A 76 -11.48 1.70 11.56
C GLN A 76 -10.85 3.01 11.06
N LEU A 77 -11.39 3.59 9.98
CA LEU A 77 -10.97 4.89 9.46
C LEU A 77 -12.15 5.86 9.47
N LEU A 78 -11.87 7.13 9.74
CA LEU A 78 -12.82 8.22 9.54
C LEU A 78 -13.01 8.54 8.07
N GLY A 79 -11.96 8.41 7.26
CA GLY A 79 -12.01 8.68 5.84
C GLY A 79 -10.75 8.27 5.10
N ILE A 80 -10.81 8.40 3.78
CA ILE A 80 -9.72 8.12 2.85
C ILE A 80 -9.77 9.14 1.71
N THR A 81 -8.60 9.58 1.28
CA THR A 81 -8.40 10.33 0.05
C THR A 81 -7.35 9.62 -0.81
N VAL A 82 -7.63 9.47 -2.09
CA VAL A 82 -6.74 8.86 -3.08
C VAL A 82 -6.54 9.85 -4.22
N TRP A 83 -5.28 10.11 -4.56
CA TRP A 83 -4.90 10.90 -5.72
C TRP A 83 -4.16 10.02 -6.71
N ILE A 84 -4.49 10.14 -7.99
CA ILE A 84 -3.80 9.46 -9.07
C ILE A 84 -3.39 10.53 -10.06
N ALA A 85 -2.09 10.70 -10.27
CA ALA A 85 -1.54 11.70 -11.18
C ALA A 85 -0.69 11.03 -12.26
N GLY A 86 -0.72 11.60 -13.46
CA GLY A 86 0.13 11.19 -14.57
C GLY A 86 -0.63 11.17 -15.90
N TRP A 87 -0.10 10.46 -16.89
CA TRP A 87 -0.74 10.33 -18.21
C TRP A 87 -1.85 9.29 -18.16
N LEU A 88 -3.03 9.68 -17.67
CA LEU A 88 -4.17 8.77 -17.47
C LEU A 88 -4.95 8.51 -18.77
N LEU A 89 -5.12 9.54 -19.61
CA LEU A 89 -5.88 9.46 -20.87
C LEU A 89 -4.99 9.41 -22.13
N LYS A 90 -3.70 9.08 -21.97
CA LYS A 90 -2.64 9.01 -23.03
C LYS A 90 -2.33 10.32 -23.77
N THR A 91 -3.20 11.33 -23.70
CA THR A 91 -3.09 12.58 -24.47
C THR A 91 -2.59 13.76 -23.65
N TRP A 92 -2.76 13.73 -22.32
CA TRP A 92 -2.33 14.78 -21.41
C TRP A 92 -2.15 14.22 -20.00
N ALA A 93 -1.28 14.87 -19.22
CA ALA A 93 -1.18 14.60 -17.79
C ALA A 93 -2.44 15.12 -17.10
N SER A 94 -3.05 14.29 -16.27
CA SER A 94 -4.22 14.63 -15.49
C SER A 94 -4.09 14.08 -14.07
N VAL A 95 -4.94 14.60 -13.20
CA VAL A 95 -5.05 14.19 -11.81
C VAL A 95 -6.50 13.77 -11.59
N SER A 96 -6.68 12.60 -10.99
CA SER A 96 -7.96 12.09 -10.50
C SER A 96 -7.91 12.01 -8.99
N GLU A 97 -8.94 12.54 -8.32
CA GLU A 97 -9.10 12.47 -6.88
C GLU A 97 -10.34 11.67 -6.53
N PHE A 98 -10.23 10.84 -5.50
CA PHE A 98 -11.35 10.15 -4.88
C PHE A 98 -11.26 10.32 -3.36
N SER A 99 -12.34 10.77 -2.73
CA SER A 99 -12.40 11.00 -1.29
C SER A 99 -13.70 10.43 -0.71
N VAL A 100 -13.60 9.70 0.41
CA VAL A 100 -14.73 9.10 1.15
C VAL A 100 -14.55 9.33 2.64
N GLY A 101 -15.65 9.63 3.34
CA GLY A 101 -15.64 9.83 4.79
C GLY A 101 -15.20 11.24 5.18
N SER A 102 -14.66 11.36 6.39
CA SER A 102 -14.26 12.64 6.99
C SER A 102 -12.74 12.82 6.99
N VAL A 103 -12.31 14.05 6.74
CA VAL A 103 -10.92 14.47 6.88
C VAL A 103 -10.61 14.71 8.37
N SER A 104 -9.43 14.29 8.81
CA SER A 104 -8.94 14.44 10.18
C SER A 104 -7.50 14.97 10.18
N SER A 105 -7.07 15.56 11.29
CA SER A 105 -5.66 15.90 11.52
C SER A 105 -4.80 14.65 11.73
N PHE A 106 -5.39 13.56 12.22
CA PHE A 106 -4.71 12.27 12.36
C PHE A 106 -4.79 11.53 11.02
N LYS A 107 -3.65 11.50 10.32
CA LYS A 107 -3.56 10.90 8.99
C LYS A 107 -2.26 10.14 8.77
N ASP A 108 -2.39 9.02 8.07
CA ASP A 108 -1.28 8.31 7.45
C ASP A 108 -1.31 8.56 5.95
N SER A 109 -0.20 9.01 5.37
CA SER A 109 -0.16 9.37 3.96
C SER A 109 1.10 8.84 3.30
N TYR A 110 0.94 8.29 2.10
CA TYR A 110 2.05 7.80 1.32
C TYR A 110 1.87 8.13 -0.16
N LEU A 111 2.97 8.52 -0.80
CA LEU A 111 3.06 8.74 -2.24
C LEU A 111 3.90 7.62 -2.85
N PHE A 112 3.31 6.90 -3.80
CA PHE A 112 3.96 5.84 -4.55
C PHE A 112 4.07 6.23 -6.02
N ASP A 113 5.31 6.41 -6.48
CA ASP A 113 5.62 6.64 -7.89
C ASP A 113 5.97 5.33 -8.59
N PHE A 114 5.41 5.13 -9.76
CA PHE A 114 5.74 4.01 -10.61
C PHE A 114 5.81 4.43 -12.07
N LYS A 115 6.59 3.69 -12.85
CA LYS A 115 6.80 3.95 -14.27
C LYS A 115 6.09 2.89 -15.09
N ASP A 116 5.24 3.32 -16.01
CA ASP A 116 4.65 2.47 -17.03
C ASP A 116 5.17 2.85 -18.43
N LYS A 117 4.56 2.26 -19.47
CA LYS A 117 4.93 2.53 -20.87
C LYS A 117 4.68 3.98 -21.30
N ASN A 118 3.80 4.71 -20.60
CA ASN A 118 3.36 6.06 -20.93
C ASN A 118 4.05 7.13 -20.07
N GLY A 119 4.90 6.76 -19.12
CA GLY A 119 5.67 7.68 -18.28
C GLY A 119 5.61 7.34 -16.81
N VAL A 120 5.91 8.35 -15.97
CA VAL A 120 5.76 8.24 -14.52
C VAL A 120 4.32 8.55 -14.14
N LYS A 121 3.78 7.73 -13.26
CA LYS A 121 2.49 7.92 -12.60
C LYS A 121 2.70 7.87 -11.10
N SER A 122 1.84 8.59 -10.40
CA SER A 122 1.90 8.73 -8.95
C SER A 122 0.54 8.36 -8.37
N VAL A 123 0.56 7.57 -7.30
CA VAL A 123 -0.62 7.28 -6.48
C VAL A 123 -0.32 7.78 -5.08
N SER A 124 -1.16 8.67 -4.57
CA SER A 124 -1.15 9.06 -3.16
C SER A 124 -2.36 8.47 -2.47
N VAL A 125 -2.16 7.84 -1.33
CA VAL A 125 -3.25 7.46 -0.43
C VAL A 125 -3.06 8.19 0.90
N THR A 126 -4.12 8.82 1.38
CA THR A 126 -4.21 9.40 2.71
C THR A 126 -5.35 8.73 3.46
N LEU A 127 -5.04 8.11 4.59
CA LEU A 127 -5.98 7.48 5.51
C LEU A 127 -6.19 8.40 6.71
N TYR A 128 -7.44 8.65 7.10
CA TYR A 128 -7.80 9.50 8.24
C TYR A 128 -8.34 8.65 9.39
N SER A 129 -7.85 8.87 10.61
CA SER A 129 -8.33 8.23 11.83
C SER A 129 -8.90 9.25 12.83
N SER A 130 -9.63 8.75 13.82
CA SER A 130 -10.23 9.57 14.88
C SER A 130 -9.25 9.99 15.98
N SER A 131 -8.11 9.31 16.07
CA SER A 131 -7.05 9.49 17.07
C SER A 131 -5.82 8.68 16.68
#